data_AF-K0JXN1-F1
#
_entry.id   AF-K0JXN1-F1
#
_cell.length_a   1.000
_cell.length_b   1.000
_cell.length_c   1.000
_cell.angle_alpha   90.00
_cell.angle_beta   90.00
_cell.angle_gamma   90.00
#
_symmetry.space_group_name_H-M   'P 1'
#
loop_
_entity.id
_entity.type
_entity.pdbx_description
1 polymer ?
#
loop_
_entity_poly.entity_id
_entity_poly.type
_entity_poly.pdbx_seq_one_letter_code
_entity_poly.pdbx_strand_id
1 'polypeptide(L)'
;MDEPGFSTKAASLYVTTAAFINGVRVPGTEAIAGGYVNANEVVVQHTIGLTFVRTFAAGDVVTLHGYRIGKDGTVGIISNGDGRTRISAHWVNPGF
;
A
#
# COMPACT_ATOMS: atom_id res chain seq x y z
N MET A 1 31.95 20.73 20.97
CA MET A 1 30.84 21.20 20.12
C MET A 1 30.87 20.26 18.95
N ASP A 2 30.16 19.15 19.08
CA ASP A 2 30.27 18.03 18.16
C ASP A 2 29.37 18.32 16.96
N GLU A 3 29.94 18.20 15.76
CA GLU A 3 29.24 18.30 14.48
C GLU A 3 27.98 17.40 14.48
N PRO A 4 26.85 17.84 13.91
CA PRO A 4 25.66 17.00 13.82
C PRO A 4 25.98 15.81 12.89
N GLY A 5 26.27 14.66 13.51
CA GLY A 5 26.56 13.43 12.79
C GLY A 5 25.43 13.10 11.82
N PHE A 6 25.76 12.98 10.54
CA PHE A 6 24.86 12.45 9.54
C PHE A 6 24.47 11.03 9.97
N SER A 7 23.22 10.87 10.43
CA SER A 7 22.64 9.56 10.70
C SER A 7 22.73 8.71 9.42
N THR A 8 23.48 7.60 9.47
CA THR A 8 23.44 6.59 8.43
C THR A 8 22.00 6.10 8.31
N LYS A 9 21.35 6.41 7.19
CA LYS A 9 19.95 6.02 6.98
C LYS A 9 19.83 4.50 7.10
N ALA A 10 18.91 4.06 7.96
CA ALA A 10 18.62 2.65 8.15
C ALA A 10 18.03 2.01 6.87
N ALA A 11 17.81 0.69 6.87
CA ALA A 11 17.30 -0.01 5.70
C ALA A 11 15.92 0.55 5.25
N SER A 12 15.76 0.79 3.95
CA SER A 12 14.48 1.22 3.38
C SER A 12 13.43 0.13 3.57
N LEU A 13 12.25 0.52 4.05
CA LEU A 13 11.05 -0.30 4.06
C LEU A 13 10.03 0.31 3.10
N TYR A 14 9.59 -0.48 2.13
CA TYR A 14 8.49 -0.13 1.24
C TYR A 14 7.28 -0.98 1.62
N VAL A 15 6.25 -0.31 2.12
CA VAL A 15 4.95 -0.92 2.40
C VAL A 15 4.03 -0.59 1.24
N THR A 16 3.36 -1.60 0.69
CA THR A 16 2.51 -1.43 -0.47
C THR A 16 1.14 -2.03 -0.21
N THR A 17 0.10 -1.48 -0.84
CA THR A 17 -1.14 -2.20 -1.08
C THR A 17 -1.33 -2.35 -2.58
N ALA A 18 -1.94 -3.44 -3.02
CA ALA A 18 -2.24 -3.67 -4.43
C ALA A 18 -3.66 -4.21 -4.60
N ALA A 19 -4.30 -3.86 -5.71
CA ALA A 19 -5.60 -4.42 -6.07
C ALA A 19 -5.41 -5.77 -6.79
N PHE A 20 -6.34 -6.68 -6.51
CA PHE A 20 -6.43 -7.98 -7.14
C PHE A 20 -7.82 -8.13 -7.76
N ILE A 21 -7.87 -8.69 -8.96
CA ILE A 21 -9.12 -9.04 -9.65
C ILE A 21 -9.12 -10.54 -9.86
N ASN A 22 -10.15 -11.21 -9.35
CA ASN A 22 -10.29 -12.67 -9.43
C ASN A 22 -9.04 -13.41 -8.92
N GLY A 23 -8.41 -12.87 -7.86
CA GLY A 23 -7.20 -13.43 -7.26
C GLY A 23 -5.88 -13.08 -7.97
N VAL A 24 -5.92 -12.35 -9.08
CA VAL A 24 -4.72 -11.93 -9.83
C VAL A 24 -4.37 -10.48 -9.55
N ARG A 25 -3.12 -10.20 -9.18
CA ARG A 25 -2.64 -8.84 -8.95
C ARG A 25 -2.78 -7.99 -10.21
N VAL A 26 -3.29 -6.77 -10.07
CA VAL A 26 -3.35 -5.78 -11.15
C VAL A 26 -2.11 -4.89 -11.10
N PRO A 27 -1.17 -4.98 -12.06
CA PRO A 27 -0.01 -4.11 -12.07
C PRO A 27 -0.40 -2.64 -12.24
N GLY A 28 0.31 -1.74 -11.56
CA GLY A 28 0.04 -0.31 -11.55
C GLY A 28 -1.00 0.13 -10.52
N THR A 29 -1.52 -0.80 -9.72
CA THR A 29 -2.45 -0.50 -8.61
C THR A 29 -1.75 -0.42 -7.26
N GLU A 30 -0.42 -0.43 -7.26
CA GLU A 30 0.40 -0.36 -6.08
C GLU A 30 0.41 1.05 -5.47
N ALA A 31 -0.27 1.24 -4.33
CA ALA A 31 -0.03 2.39 -3.49
C ALA A 31 1.20 2.10 -2.62
N ILE A 32 2.27 2.90 -2.75
CA ILE A 32 3.55 2.67 -2.07
C ILE A 32 3.82 3.77 -1.06
N ALA A 33 4.11 3.39 0.19
CA ALA A 33 4.78 4.23 1.17
C ALA A 33 6.21 3.74 1.39
N GLY A 34 7.16 4.68 1.39
CA GLY A 34 8.55 4.42 1.76
C GLY A 34 8.88 5.08 3.09
N GLY A 35 9.63 4.38 3.93
CA GLY A 35 10.18 4.90 5.17
C GLY A 35 11.54 4.29 5.48
N TYR A 36 12.26 4.90 6.42
CA TYR A 36 13.46 4.31 7.02
C TYR A 36 13.06 3.73 8.37
N VAL A 37 13.34 2.46 8.60
CA VAL A 37 13.08 1.80 9.89
C VAL A 37 14.35 1.80 10.72
N ASN A 38 14.38 2.54 11.83
CA ASN A 38 15.50 2.42 12.77
C ASN A 38 15.42 1.09 13.54
N ALA A 39 16.55 0.60 14.05
CA ALA A 39 16.62 -0.69 14.75
C ALA A 39 15.67 -0.81 15.96
N ASN A 40 15.25 0.33 16.53
CA ASN A 40 14.35 0.41 17.69
C ASN A 40 12.92 0.85 17.31
N GLU A 41 12.62 0.98 16.02
CA GLU A 41 11.33 1.47 15.53
C GLU A 41 10.45 0.27 15.17
N VAL A 42 9.52 -0.07 16.08
CA VAL A 42 8.84 -1.38 16.09
C VAL A 42 7.68 -1.45 15.10
N VAL A 43 7.06 -0.33 14.73
CA VAL A 43 5.92 -0.29 13.80
C VAL A 43 5.96 1.00 12.97
N VAL A 44 6.03 0.87 11.65
CA VAL A 44 5.86 1.99 10.74
C VAL A 44 4.47 1.91 10.13
N GLN A 45 3.64 2.90 10.45
CA GLN A 45 2.30 3.06 9.89
C GLN A 45 2.31 4.21 8.87
N HIS A 46 1.71 3.97 7.71
CA HIS A 46 1.49 4.99 6.70
C HIS A 46 0.04 5.00 6.23
N THR A 47 -0.47 6.18 5.91
CA THR A 47 -1.71 6.36 5.14
C THR A 47 -1.32 6.67 3.71
N ILE A 48 -1.70 5.78 2.79
CA ILE A 48 -1.45 5.92 1.36
C ILE A 48 -2.73 5.64 0.59
N GLY A 49 -2.84 6.23 -0.60
CA GLY A 49 -3.98 6.04 -1.47
C GLY A 49 -3.55 6.09 -2.93
N LEU A 50 -4.30 5.40 -3.76
CA LEU A 50 -4.18 5.42 -5.20
C LEU A 50 -5.59 5.32 -5.77
N THR A 51 -5.84 6.05 -6.85
CA THR A 51 -7.05 5.90 -7.67
C THR A 51 -6.64 5.31 -9.01
N PHE A 52 -7.39 4.33 -9.50
CA PHE A 52 -7.20 3.76 -10.83
C PHE A 52 -8.53 3.61 -11.55
N VAL A 53 -8.48 3.57 -12.88
CA VAL A 53 -9.64 3.29 -13.74
C VAL A 53 -9.33 2.03 -14.54
N ARG A 54 -10.31 1.12 -14.59
CA ARG A 54 -10.19 -0.14 -15.31
C ARG A 54 -11.55 -0.59 -15.81
N THR A 55 -11.57 -1.29 -16.93
CA THR A 55 -12.74 -2.06 -17.38
C THR A 55 -12.91 -3.29 -16.49
N PHE A 56 -14.13 -3.51 -16.03
CA PHE A 56 -14.53 -4.69 -15.26
C PHE A 56 -15.57 -5.49 -16.04
N ALA A 57 -15.52 -6.80 -15.94
CA ALA A 57 -16.57 -7.70 -16.42
C ALA A 57 -17.58 -7.98 -15.29
N ALA A 58 -18.82 -8.30 -15.68
CA ALA A 58 -19.82 -8.77 -14.72
C ALA A 58 -19.30 -10.03 -14.00
N GLY A 59 -19.32 -10.00 -12.66
CA GLY A 59 -18.82 -11.10 -11.82
C GLY A 59 -17.37 -10.95 -11.37
N ASP A 60 -16.63 -9.95 -11.84
CA ASP A 60 -15.28 -9.68 -11.33
C ASP A 60 -15.30 -9.38 -9.82
N VAL A 61 -14.41 -10.03 -9.07
CA VAL A 61 -14.21 -9.79 -7.63
C VAL A 61 -12.96 -8.97 -7.43
N VAL A 62 -13.11 -7.77 -6.87
CA VAL A 62 -12.01 -6.85 -6.56
C VAL A 62 -11.66 -6.94 -5.07
N THR A 63 -10.39 -7.13 -4.77
CA THR A 63 -9.87 -7.16 -3.39
C THR A 63 -8.63 -6.27 -3.25
N LEU A 64 -8.40 -5.72 -2.06
CA LEU A 64 -7.23 -4.91 -1.73
C LEU A 64 -6.39 -5.64 -0.69
N HIS A 65 -5.13 -5.94 -1.03
CA HIS A 65 -4.24 -6.70 -0.16
C HIS A 65 -3.03 -5.86 0.22
N GLY A 66 -2.50 -6.09 1.43
CA GLY A 66 -1.13 -5.70 1.77
C GLY A 66 -0.16 -6.46 0.88
N TYR A 67 0.80 -5.76 0.29
CA TYR A 67 1.78 -6.30 -0.64
C TYR A 67 3.18 -5.74 -0.32
N ARG A 68 4.23 -6.53 -0.55
CA ARG A 68 5.63 -6.06 -0.45
C ARG A 68 6.30 -6.21 -1.80
N ILE A 69 7.07 -5.19 -2.17
CA ILE A 69 7.91 -5.21 -3.36
C ILE A 69 9.36 -5.33 -2.91
N GLY A 70 10.06 -6.36 -3.38
CA GLY A 70 11.52 -6.46 -3.23
C GLY A 70 12.03 -6.86 -1.84
N LYS A 71 11.17 -7.25 -0.89
CA LYS A 71 11.60 -7.75 0.43
C LYS A 71 10.57 -8.68 1.07
N ASP A 72 11.05 -9.71 1.76
CA ASP A 72 10.22 -10.67 2.50
C ASP A 72 9.60 -10.07 3.78
N GLY A 73 8.54 -10.75 4.26
CA GLY A 73 7.91 -10.54 5.56
C GLY A 73 6.47 -10.03 5.50
N THR A 74 5.89 -9.67 6.66
CA THR A 74 4.45 -9.43 6.82
C THR A 74 4.04 -7.98 6.65
N VAL A 75 3.00 -7.73 5.87
CA VAL A 75 2.32 -6.44 5.74
C VAL A 75 0.83 -6.63 6.00
N GLY A 76 0.19 -5.65 6.63
CA GLY A 76 -1.23 -5.66 6.91
C GLY A 76 -1.87 -4.32 6.61
N ILE A 77 -3.16 -4.37 6.29
CA ILE A 77 -4.01 -3.18 6.22
C ILE A 77 -4.66 -3.00 7.60
N ILE A 78 -4.54 -1.81 8.17
CA ILE A 78 -5.13 -1.48 9.47
C ILE A 78 -6.44 -0.71 9.22
N SER A 79 -7.51 -1.14 9.87
CA SER A 79 -8.79 -0.41 9.91
C SER A 79 -9.44 -0.65 11.27
N ASN A 80 -9.32 0.33 12.17
CA ASN A 80 -9.77 0.25 13.56
C ASN A 80 -10.36 1.61 14.02
N GLY A 81 -10.53 1.79 15.33
CA GLY A 81 -11.07 3.03 15.91
C GLY A 81 -10.20 4.27 15.68
N ASP A 82 -8.89 4.09 15.62
CA ASP A 82 -7.89 5.16 15.53
C ASP A 82 -7.56 5.55 14.07
N GLY A 83 -7.85 4.67 13.12
CA GLY A 83 -7.65 4.92 11.70
C GLY A 83 -8.47 3.97 10.84
N ARG A 84 -9.18 4.50 9.85
CA ARG A 84 -10.02 3.72 8.94
C ARG A 84 -9.40 3.65 7.55
N THR A 85 -9.29 2.44 7.00
CA THR A 85 -9.05 2.25 5.58
C THR A 85 -10.38 2.38 4.83
N ARG A 86 -10.41 3.17 3.75
CA ARG A 86 -11.60 3.40 2.93
C ARG A 86 -11.34 2.95 1.50
N ILE A 87 -12.32 2.27 0.91
CA ILE A 87 -12.35 1.90 -0.50
C ILE A 87 -13.65 2.46 -1.08
N SER A 88 -13.54 3.18 -2.19
CA SER A 88 -14.67 3.77 -2.89
C SER A 88 -14.57 3.42 -4.37
N ALA A 89 -15.70 3.11 -4.99
CA ALA A 89 -15.81 2.83 -6.42
C ALA A 89 -17.10 3.45 -6.97
N HIS A 90 -17.08 3.83 -8.24
CA HIS A 90 -18.26 4.26 -8.99
C HIS A 90 -18.11 3.89 -10.46
N TRP A 91 -19.23 3.68 -11.16
CA TRP A 91 -19.22 3.51 -12.61
C TRP A 91 -18.89 4.82 -13.30
N VAL A 92 -17.83 4.82 -14.11
CA VAL A 92 -17.42 5.99 -14.92
C VAL A 92 -18.12 5.99 -16.28
N ASN A 93 -18.23 4.83 -16.92
CA ASN A 93 -18.87 4.65 -18.22
C ASN A 93 -19.39 3.20 -18.29
N PRO A 94 -20.63 2.95 -18.76
CA PRO A 94 -21.14 1.59 -18.95
C PRO A 94 -20.41 0.79 -20.05
N GLY A 95 -19.59 1.46 -20.88
CA GLY A 95 -19.01 0.87 -22.09
C GLY A 95 -20.06 0.80 -23.19
N PHE A 96 -19.69 1.20 -24.41
CA PHE A 96 -20.46 0.99 -25.63
C PHE A 96 -19.75 -0.04 -26.49
#